data_AF-A0A0Q4NIP1-F1
#
_entry.id   AF-A0A0Q4NIP1-F1
#
_cell.length_a   1.000
_cell.length_b   1.000
_cell.length_c   1.000
_cell.angle_alpha   90.00
_cell.angle_beta   90.00
_cell.angle_gamma   90.00
#
_symmetry.space_group_name_H-M   'P 1'
#
loop_
_entity.id
_entity.type
_entity.pdbx_description
1 polymer ?
#
loop_
_entity_poly.entity_id
_entity_poly.type
_entity_poly.pdbx_seq_one_letter_code
_entity_poly.pdbx_strand_id
1 'polypeptide(L)'
;MKTSMLISAVLLSLLAAGNAVAADKTPQQEKMTVCNKQAGEKALKGDDRKAFMSNCLKKDQKMEGMTPQQMKMKTCNADATQKALKGDERKTFMSSCLKKG
;
A
#
# COMPACT_ATOMS: atom_id res chain seq x y z
N MET A 1 -47.77 -0.87 -38.74
CA MET A 1 -47.78 -2.34 -38.78
C MET A 1 -46.91 -2.80 -37.60
N LYS A 2 -47.48 -3.27 -36.47
CA LYS A 2 -47.88 -4.67 -36.19
C LYS A 2 -46.72 -5.64 -36.50
N THR A 3 -46.20 -6.52 -35.63
CA THR A 3 -46.60 -7.03 -34.30
C THR A 3 -45.49 -7.99 -33.83
N SER A 4 -45.32 -8.10 -32.51
CA SER A 4 -45.09 -9.32 -31.71
C SER A 4 -44.08 -10.41 -32.13
N MET A 5 -43.10 -10.67 -31.26
CA MET A 5 -42.95 -11.93 -30.49
C MET A 5 -41.77 -11.75 -29.49
N LEU A 6 -42.01 -11.49 -28.20
CA LEU A 6 -42.30 -12.41 -27.08
C LEU A 6 -41.09 -13.23 -26.54
N ILE A 7 -40.59 -12.78 -25.38
CA ILE A 7 -40.34 -13.52 -24.12
C ILE A 7 -39.38 -14.73 -24.14
N SER A 8 -38.23 -14.55 -23.47
CA SER A 8 -37.70 -15.40 -22.38
C SER A 8 -36.28 -14.89 -22.05
N ALA A 9 -35.70 -14.96 -20.86
CA ALA A 9 -36.07 -15.16 -19.47
C ALA A 9 -34.72 -15.11 -18.73
N VAL A 10 -34.73 -14.92 -17.41
CA VAL A 10 -33.61 -15.20 -16.47
C VAL A 10 -32.51 -14.13 -16.45
N LEU A 11 -32.59 -13.15 -15.56
CA LEU A 11 -32.02 -13.19 -14.19
C LEU A 11 -30.54 -13.58 -14.17
N LEU A 12 -29.67 -12.60 -13.96
CA LEU A 12 -28.69 -12.67 -12.88
C LEU A 12 -28.16 -11.26 -12.60
N SER A 13 -28.98 -10.50 -11.86
CA SER A 13 -28.50 -9.37 -11.07
C SER A 13 -27.59 -9.96 -9.99
N LEU A 14 -26.31 -10.19 -10.34
CA LEU A 14 -25.30 -10.51 -9.35
C LEU A 14 -24.98 -9.21 -8.64
N LEU A 15 -25.66 -8.99 -7.51
CA LEU A 15 -25.17 -8.13 -6.46
C LEU A 15 -23.79 -8.67 -6.07
N ALA A 16 -22.75 -8.14 -6.71
CA ALA A 16 -21.44 -8.09 -6.09
C ALA A 16 -21.54 -7.06 -4.95
N ALA A 17 -22.19 -7.47 -3.85
CA ALA A 17 -21.78 -7.07 -2.53
C ALA A 17 -20.37 -7.67 -2.30
N GLY A 18 -19.40 -7.15 -3.06
CA GLY A 18 -18.01 -7.30 -2.71
C GLY A 18 -17.85 -6.51 -1.43
N ASN A 19 -17.85 -7.22 -0.31
CA ASN A 19 -17.20 -6.75 0.89
C ASN A 19 -15.90 -6.10 0.43
N ALA A 20 -15.77 -4.79 0.64
CA ALA A 20 -14.51 -4.09 0.45
C ALA A 20 -13.55 -4.65 1.49
N VAL A 21 -12.99 -5.84 1.21
CA VAL A 21 -11.81 -6.32 1.88
C VAL A 21 -10.76 -5.31 1.45
N ALA A 22 -10.44 -4.38 2.34
CA ALA A 22 -9.27 -3.53 2.17
C ALA A 22 -8.11 -4.50 1.95
N ALA A 23 -7.67 -4.63 0.70
CA ALA A 23 -6.60 -5.55 0.34
C ALA A 23 -5.33 -4.97 0.96
N ASP A 24 -4.95 -5.49 2.12
CA ASP A 24 -3.71 -5.07 2.79
C ASP A 24 -2.54 -5.32 1.82
N LYS A 25 -1.65 -4.33 1.72
CA LYS A 25 -0.55 -4.39 0.77
C LYS A 25 0.31 -5.62 1.05
N THR A 26 0.84 -6.24 -0.01
CA THR A 26 1.78 -7.34 0.17
C THR A 26 3.12 -6.83 0.72
N PRO A 27 3.96 -7.69 1.33
CA PRO A 27 5.25 -7.26 1.86
C PRO A 27 6.11 -6.60 0.77
N GLN A 28 6.00 -7.11 -0.46
CA GLN A 28 6.73 -6.60 -1.61
C GLN A 28 6.25 -5.19 -2.03
N GLN A 29 4.95 -4.91 -1.94
CA GLN A 29 4.38 -3.59 -2.24
C GLN A 29 4.77 -2.55 -1.17
N GLU A 30 4.78 -2.95 0.11
CA GLU A 30 5.30 -2.12 1.20
C GLU A 30 6.81 -1.86 1.01
N LYS A 31 7.59 -2.89 0.66
CA LYS A 31 9.03 -2.77 0.35
C LYS A 31 9.29 -1.74 -0.72
N MET A 32 8.55 -1.82 -1.83
CA MET A 32 8.60 -0.86 -2.93
C MET A 32 8.31 0.57 -2.47
N THR A 33 7.31 0.75 -1.60
CA THR A 33 6.94 2.08 -1.08
C THR A 33 8.08 2.66 -0.25
N VAL A 34 8.68 1.87 0.65
CA VAL A 34 9.84 2.27 1.46
C VAL A 34 11.03 2.64 0.58
N CYS A 35 11.39 1.79 -0.39
CA CYS A 35 12.49 2.06 -1.31
C CYS A 35 12.26 3.34 -2.12
N ASN A 36 11.04 3.61 -2.57
CA ASN A 36 10.71 4.85 -3.28
C ASN A 36 10.83 6.09 -2.38
N LYS A 37 10.39 6.01 -1.11
CA LYS A 37 10.54 7.11 -0.15
C LYS A 37 12.02 7.42 0.10
N GLN A 38 12.82 6.40 0.42
CA GLN A 38 14.25 6.58 0.68
C GLN A 38 15.00 7.13 -0.53
N ALA A 39 14.64 6.69 -1.74
CA ALA A 39 15.21 7.24 -2.97
C ALA A 39 14.89 8.74 -3.13
N GLY A 40 13.67 9.15 -2.79
CA GLY A 40 13.23 10.54 -2.80
C GLY A 40 13.94 11.40 -1.75
N GLU A 41 14.09 10.90 -0.52
CA GLU A 41 14.83 11.57 0.56
C GLU A 41 16.31 11.77 0.23
N LYS A 42 16.90 10.80 -0.47
CA LYS A 42 18.26 10.87 -1.00
C LYS A 42 18.36 11.70 -2.30
N ALA A 43 17.24 12.28 -2.76
CA ALA A 43 17.13 13.04 -4.00
C ALA A 43 17.70 12.32 -5.24
N LEU A 44 17.65 10.97 -5.26
CA LEU A 44 18.23 10.16 -6.33
C LEU A 44 17.40 10.29 -7.61
N LYS A 45 18.09 10.44 -8.74
CA LYS A 45 17.49 10.59 -10.08
C LYS A 45 18.21 9.68 -11.09
N GLY A 46 17.58 9.46 -12.24
CA GLY A 46 18.18 8.70 -13.34
C GLY A 46 18.69 7.32 -12.92
N ASP A 47 19.89 6.99 -13.36
CA ASP A 47 20.52 5.69 -13.12
C ASP A 47 20.79 5.44 -11.63
N ASP A 48 21.09 6.48 -10.84
CA ASP A 48 21.33 6.34 -9.40
C ASP A 48 20.07 5.87 -8.67
N ARG A 49 18.90 6.40 -9.03
CA ARG A 49 17.61 5.94 -8.48
C ARG A 49 17.35 4.49 -8.85
N LYS A 50 17.61 4.11 -10.10
CA LYS A 50 17.37 2.75 -10.60
C LYS A 50 18.29 1.75 -9.92
N ALA A 51 19.56 2.09 -9.78
CA ALA A 51 20.55 1.28 -9.07
C ALA A 51 20.18 1.14 -7.59
N PHE A 52 19.80 2.24 -6.93
CA PHE A 52 19.32 2.20 -5.55
C PHE A 52 18.07 1.33 -5.40
N MET A 53 17.07 1.49 -6.27
CA MET A 53 15.83 0.71 -6.21
C MET A 53 16.11 -0.79 -6.38
N SER A 54 16.94 -1.16 -7.36
CA SER A 54 17.31 -2.55 -7.58
C SER A 54 18.03 -3.13 -6.36
N ASN A 55 18.96 -2.38 -5.77
CA ASN A 55 19.65 -2.81 -4.55
C ASN A 55 18.69 -2.86 -3.36
N CYS A 56 17.84 -1.87 -3.12
CA CYS A 56 16.89 -1.85 -2.00
C CYS A 56 15.90 -3.03 -2.07
N LEU A 57 15.40 -3.33 -3.26
CA LEU A 57 14.50 -4.46 -3.47
C LEU A 57 15.21 -5.82 -3.33
N LYS A 58 16.51 -5.91 -3.64
CA LYS A 58 17.31 -7.15 -3.59
C LYS A 58 18.06 -7.38 -2.27
N LYS A 59 18.58 -6.34 -1.62
CA LYS A 59 19.59 -6.43 -0.54
C LYS A 59 19.10 -6.10 0.87
N ASP A 60 17.91 -5.54 1.05
CA ASP A 60 17.39 -5.35 2.41
C ASP A 60 16.97 -6.71 3.01
N GLN A 61 17.96 -7.50 3.43
CA GLN A 61 17.78 -8.74 4.18
C GLN A 61 17.10 -8.49 5.53
N LYS A 62 17.17 -7.26 6.04
CA LYS A 62 16.40 -6.80 7.22
C LYS A 62 14.90 -6.66 6.97
N MET A 63 14.47 -6.58 5.71
CA MET A 63 13.05 -6.57 5.33
C MET A 63 12.60 -7.91 4.74
N GLU A 64 13.54 -8.79 4.37
CA GLU A 64 13.21 -10.15 3.99
C GLU A 64 12.64 -10.91 5.19
N GLY A 65 11.47 -11.53 4.98
CA GLY A 65 10.73 -12.24 6.03
C GLY A 65 9.83 -11.36 6.92
N MET A 66 9.83 -10.03 6.74
CA MET A 66 8.88 -9.18 7.46
C MET A 66 7.47 -9.28 6.87
N THR A 67 6.48 -9.28 7.75
CA THR A 67 5.08 -9.14 7.33
C THR A 67 4.79 -7.72 6.85
N PRO A 68 3.75 -7.48 6.03
CA PRO A 68 3.41 -6.12 5.59
C PRO A 68 3.14 -5.20 6.77
N GLN A 69 2.51 -5.74 7.82
CA GLN A 69 2.20 -5.01 9.05
C GLN A 69 3.46 -4.52 9.78
N GLN A 70 4.51 -5.35 9.84
CA GLN A 70 5.79 -4.98 10.46
C GLN A 70 6.51 -3.89 9.65
N MET A 71 6.50 -4.01 8.33
CA MET A 71 7.07 -3.02 7.40
C MET A 71 6.37 -1.66 7.56
N LYS A 72 5.04 -1.68 7.52
CA LYS A 72 4.19 -0.51 7.71
C LYS A 72 4.42 0.15 9.07
N MET A 73 4.47 -0.62 10.15
CA MET A 73 4.74 -0.09 11.49
C MET A 73 6.10 0.60 11.57
N LYS A 74 7.14 0.03 10.95
CA LYS A 74 8.47 0.64 10.91
C LYS A 74 8.45 1.96 10.14
N THR A 75 7.79 2.00 8.99
CA THR A 75 7.60 3.23 8.19
C THR A 75 6.86 4.31 8.97
N CYS A 76 5.74 3.95 9.61
CA CYS A 76 4.97 4.89 10.43
C CYS A 76 5.80 5.46 11.60
N ASN A 77 6.67 4.66 12.22
CA ASN A 77 7.56 5.15 13.27
C ASN A 77 8.66 6.08 12.74
N ALA A 78 9.24 5.77 11.58
CA ALA A 78 10.23 6.64 10.93
C ALA A 78 9.59 7.99 10.56
N ASP A 79 8.41 7.97 9.95
CA ASP A 79 7.69 9.18 9.54
C ASP A 79 7.27 10.04 10.73
N ALA A 80 6.80 9.42 11.81
CA ALA A 80 6.49 10.15 13.04
C ALA A 80 7.72 10.86 13.62
N THR A 81 8.88 10.18 13.59
CA THR A 81 10.15 10.73 14.10
C THR A 81 10.64 11.88 13.20
N GLN A 82 10.58 11.70 11.88
CA GLN A 82 10.96 12.72 10.90
C GLN A 82 10.06 13.96 11.00
N LYS A 83 8.78 13.77 11.32
CA LYS A 83 7.82 14.85 11.60
C LYS A 83 7.93 15.41 13.02
N ALA A 84 8.88 14.92 13.82
CA ALA A 84 9.09 15.29 15.23
C ALA A 84 7.82 15.18 16.10
N LEU A 85 6.88 14.29 15.74
CA LEU A 85 5.61 14.14 16.44
C LEU A 85 5.84 13.53 17.83
N LYS A 86 5.19 14.09 18.83
CA LYS A 86 5.27 13.64 20.24
C LYS A 86 3.86 13.55 20.84
N GLY A 87 3.76 12.89 21.99
CA GLY A 87 2.50 12.79 22.74
C GLY A 87 1.31 12.32 21.90
N ASP A 88 0.18 13.01 22.04
CA ASP A 88 -1.07 12.67 21.37
C ASP A 88 -1.01 12.81 19.85
N GLU A 89 -0.18 13.71 19.32
CA GLU A 89 0.00 13.88 17.88
C GLU A 89 0.64 12.63 17.26
N ARG A 90 1.67 12.08 17.91
CA ARG A 90 2.30 10.82 17.46
C ARG A 90 1.32 9.66 17.52
N LYS A 91 0.53 9.57 18.59
CA LYS A 91 -0.45 8.49 18.78
C LYS A 91 -1.55 8.53 17.72
N THR A 92 -2.06 9.73 17.42
CA THR A 92 -3.05 9.97 16.38
C THR A 92 -2.49 9.63 15.00
N PHE A 93 -1.28 10.11 14.70
CA PHE A 93 -0.59 9.80 13.45
C PHE A 93 -0.36 8.29 13.29
N MET A 94 0.15 7.61 14.32
CA MET A 94 0.42 6.18 14.28
C MET A 94 -0.85 5.39 14.01
N SER A 95 -1.94 5.74 14.70
CA SER A 95 -3.24 5.09 14.53
C SER A 95 -3.78 5.28 13.10
N SER A 96 -3.65 6.48 12.54
CA SER A 96 -4.05 6.76 11.16
C SER A 96 -3.16 6.03 10.15
N CYS A 97 -1.84 6.08 10.35
CA CYS A 97 -0.84 5.48 9.46
C CYS A 97 -1.00 3.96 9.38
N LEU A 98 -1.20 3.29 10.53
CA LEU A 98 -1.41 1.85 10.58
C LEU A 98 -2.76 1.41 9.99
N LYS A 99 -3.79 2.27 10.06
CA LYS A 99 -5.13 1.99 9.50
C LYS A 99 -5.25 2.20 8.00
N LYS A 100 -4.42 3.04 7.38
CA LYS A 100 -4.42 3.25 5.92
C LYS A 100 -3.74 2.06 5.23
N GLY A 101 -4.50 1.02 4.89
CA GLY A 101 -4.07 -0.11 4.04
C GLY A 101 -4.26 0.22 2.57
#